data_AF-A0A0W0RQX7-F1
#
_entry.id   AF-A0A0W0RQX7-F1
#
_cell.length_a   1.000
_cell.length_b   1.000
_cell.length_c   1.000
_cell.angle_alpha   90.00
_cell.angle_beta   90.00
_cell.angle_gamma   90.00
#
_symmetry.space_group_name_H-M   'P 1'
#
loop_
_entity.id
_entity.type
_entity.pdbx_description
1 polymer ?
#
loop_
_entity_poly.entity_id
_entity_poly.type
_entity_poly.pdbx_seq_one_letter_code
_entity_poly.pdbx_strand_id
1 'polypeptide(L)'
;MAGHNNTENIETTSMSTQTIIQSLKPEVVRGLMQSSSSPGAGGGDDKEEKTTIISSVFLNRLNKLGLGFERRMINLIAAHPESGNRLISVFKALKELKIELTDHLEHVIGQNIANVGGAVNLLGVMKDLDIEPNFVPMELLFQAARSDSTVAQSARDLHERDLLDKSSFNLILAYPEESLNISQFLIELQDHAYNPASLVDKLRASLISPAHMNTMLNLLDLLLTKDIYDLGIVDILVRQGKFIDRIYEGARKLLAVPELLNNYFVLLERNPENANIFAKNLLLLHSTSLINHCSSKEDFLKVSQLGVGTFHFMNYLQQAGMLNAANYQKICENNSILERPDVVTTLTNLPLMTKFTHEELVKMMTLVTKPAIFVTLRDANEFNEVLEEHQFRMGKAPGPRMGPGR
;
A
#
# COMPACT_ATOMS: atom_id res chain seq x y z
N MET A 1 42.48 36.44 18.85
CA MET A 1 43.26 36.52 17.60
C MET A 1 42.30 36.31 16.46
N ALA A 2 42.07 37.36 15.68
CA ALA A 2 41.20 37.38 14.53
C ALA A 2 41.90 36.76 13.32
N GLY A 3 41.17 35.96 12.55
CA GLY A 3 41.48 35.57 11.19
C GLY A 3 40.27 35.89 10.34
N HIS A 4 40.39 36.97 9.57
CA HIS A 4 39.42 37.51 8.63
C HIS A 4 39.71 37.01 7.21
N ASN A 5 38.68 37.11 6.35
CA ASN A 5 38.74 37.27 4.89
C ASN A 5 38.98 35.98 4.05
N ASN A 6 38.29 35.72 2.92
CA ASN A 6 37.52 36.59 2.03
C ASN A 6 36.46 35.79 1.25
N THR A 7 35.28 36.40 1.13
CA THR A 7 34.22 36.06 0.17
C THR A 7 34.35 37.05 -0.98
N GLU A 8 34.71 36.59 -2.19
CA GLU A 8 34.60 37.41 -3.41
C GLU A 8 34.06 36.57 -4.59
N ASN A 9 32.86 36.93 -5.00
CA ASN A 9 32.29 37.00 -6.35
C ASN A 9 33.02 36.26 -7.49
N ILE A 10 32.33 35.27 -8.08
CA ILE A 10 32.53 34.90 -9.48
C ILE A 10 31.22 35.22 -10.21
N GLU A 11 31.31 36.25 -11.05
CA GLU A 11 30.30 36.71 -11.98
C GLU A 11 29.96 35.62 -13.00
N THR A 12 28.67 35.33 -13.14
CA THR A 12 28.11 34.55 -14.24
C THR A 12 28.23 35.32 -15.55
N THR A 13 29.17 34.94 -16.41
CA THR A 13 29.24 35.44 -17.79
C THR A 13 28.28 34.65 -18.67
N SER A 14 27.16 35.27 -19.06
CA SER A 14 26.25 34.76 -20.07
C SER A 14 26.87 34.92 -21.46
N MET A 15 27.38 33.83 -22.05
CA MET A 15 27.73 33.84 -23.47
C MET A 15 26.48 33.64 -24.32
N SER A 16 26.15 34.68 -25.08
CA SER A 16 25.05 34.73 -26.06
C SER A 16 25.22 33.69 -27.17
N THR A 17 24.12 33.03 -27.52
CA THR A 17 23.96 32.04 -28.60
C THR A 17 24.42 32.54 -29.99
N GLN A 18 24.61 33.85 -30.16
CA GLN A 18 25.10 34.46 -31.39
C GLN A 18 26.61 34.23 -31.63
N THR A 19 27.42 33.98 -30.59
CA THR A 19 28.85 33.71 -30.75
C THR A 19 29.14 32.28 -31.24
N ILE A 20 28.24 31.33 -30.95
CA ILE A 20 28.36 29.93 -31.41
C ILE A 20 28.15 29.84 -32.92
N ILE A 21 27.28 30.68 -33.49
CA ILE A 21 26.93 30.66 -34.92
C ILE A 21 28.08 31.14 -35.82
N GLN A 22 29.02 31.94 -35.30
CA GLN A 22 30.21 32.36 -36.06
C GLN A 22 31.35 31.33 -36.06
N SER A 23 31.22 30.22 -35.32
CA SER A 23 32.24 29.16 -35.23
C SER A 23 31.95 27.93 -36.11
N LEU A 24 30.86 27.95 -36.87
CA LEU A 24 30.49 26.84 -37.76
C LEU A 24 31.09 27.04 -39.16
N LYS A 25 31.86 26.05 -39.61
CA LYS A 25 32.47 26.01 -40.95
C LYS A 25 31.37 26.12 -42.05
N PRO A 26 31.62 26.83 -43.17
CA PRO A 26 30.62 27.10 -44.23
C PRO A 26 29.97 25.86 -44.87
N GLU A 27 30.54 24.68 -44.68
CA GLU A 27 30.07 23.43 -45.26
C GLU A 27 28.83 22.85 -44.54
N VAL A 28 28.61 23.19 -43.26
CA VAL A 28 27.46 22.67 -42.47
C VAL A 28 26.15 23.41 -42.81
N VAL A 29 26.23 24.67 -43.22
CA VAL A 29 25.03 25.47 -43.60
C VAL A 29 24.52 25.09 -45.01
N ARG A 30 25.40 24.57 -45.88
CA ARG A 30 25.02 24.15 -47.24
C ARG A 30 24.22 22.85 -47.30
N GLY A 31 24.35 21.98 -46.30
CA GLY A 31 23.58 20.73 -46.20
C GLY A 31 22.12 20.94 -45.74
N LEU A 32 21.81 22.06 -45.09
CA LEU A 32 20.48 22.36 -44.54
C LEU A 32 19.55 23.08 -45.53
N MET A 33 20.02 23.47 -46.72
CA MET A 33 19.21 24.22 -47.71
C MET A 33 18.93 23.44 -49.01
N GLN A 34 19.24 22.14 -49.11
CA GLN A 34 19.09 21.37 -50.35
C GLN A 34 18.08 20.21 -50.30
N SER A 35 17.27 20.07 -49.25
CA SER A 35 16.18 19.09 -49.23
C SER A 35 14.81 19.77 -49.20
N SER A 36 14.49 20.51 -50.26
CA SER A 36 13.13 21.02 -50.51
C SER A 36 12.89 21.28 -52.00
N SER A 37 12.42 20.26 -52.73
CA SER A 37 11.58 20.41 -53.94
C SER A 37 11.08 19.04 -54.49
N SER A 38 9.76 18.86 -54.53
CA SER A 38 8.99 17.80 -55.23
C SER A 38 8.85 18.10 -56.75
N PRO A 39 8.01 17.42 -57.59
CA PRO A 39 7.32 16.11 -57.56
C PRO A 39 7.46 15.28 -58.88
N GLY A 40 7.05 14.01 -58.92
CA GLY A 40 6.93 13.26 -60.19
C GLY A 40 6.43 11.81 -60.07
N ALA A 41 5.37 11.50 -60.82
CA ALA A 41 4.53 10.30 -60.81
C ALA A 41 5.19 8.95 -61.14
N GLY A 42 4.58 7.87 -60.64
CA GLY A 42 4.73 6.51 -61.17
C GLY A 42 4.29 5.44 -60.17
N GLY A 43 3.13 4.82 -60.41
CA GLY A 43 2.55 3.81 -59.53
C GLY A 43 3.31 2.48 -59.49
N GLY A 44 3.07 1.73 -58.43
CA GLY A 44 3.49 0.35 -58.24
C GLY A 44 3.21 -0.08 -56.81
N ASP A 45 2.27 -1.02 -56.65
CA ASP A 45 2.03 -1.74 -55.41
C ASP A 45 3.33 -2.42 -54.96
N ASP A 46 3.96 -1.89 -53.92
CA ASP A 46 4.86 -2.66 -53.08
C ASP A 46 4.57 -2.24 -51.64
N LYS A 47 4.20 -3.21 -50.81
CA LYS A 47 4.18 -3.05 -49.36
C LYS A 47 5.60 -2.70 -48.95
N GLU A 48 5.88 -1.41 -48.77
CA GLU A 48 7.09 -0.92 -48.12
C GLU A 48 7.18 -1.57 -46.73
N GLU A 49 7.97 -2.64 -46.64
CA GLU A 49 8.61 -3.06 -45.41
C GLU A 49 9.41 -1.83 -44.95
N LYS A 50 8.87 -1.08 -43.98
CA LYS A 50 9.55 0.09 -43.40
C LYS A 50 10.96 -0.32 -43.00
N THR A 51 11.95 0.02 -43.82
CA THR A 51 13.36 -0.21 -43.56
C THR A 51 13.67 0.47 -42.24
N THR A 52 13.90 -0.31 -41.20
CA THR A 52 14.08 0.20 -39.84
C THR A 52 15.45 0.86 -39.79
N ILE A 53 15.49 2.19 -39.87
CA ILE A 53 16.76 2.94 -39.95
C ILE A 53 17.40 2.96 -38.57
N ILE A 54 18.39 2.10 -38.36
CA ILE A 54 19.23 2.13 -37.16
C ILE A 54 20.45 3.02 -37.38
N SER A 55 20.84 3.76 -36.33
CA SER A 55 22.10 4.51 -36.36
C SER A 55 23.28 3.54 -36.57
N SER A 56 24.12 3.83 -37.58
CA SER A 56 25.33 3.04 -37.87
C SER A 56 26.26 2.91 -36.65
N VAL A 57 26.21 3.89 -35.73
CA VAL A 57 26.93 3.86 -34.45
C VAL A 57 26.45 2.73 -33.55
N PHE A 58 25.13 2.52 -33.42
CA PHE A 58 24.58 1.45 -32.59
C PHE A 58 24.82 0.08 -33.20
N LEU A 59 24.66 -0.06 -34.52
CA LEU A 59 24.95 -1.32 -35.24
C LEU A 59 26.42 -1.72 -35.08
N ASN A 60 27.36 -0.77 -35.24
CA ASN A 60 28.78 -1.02 -35.01
C ASN A 60 29.09 -1.48 -33.58
N ARG A 61 28.39 -0.95 -32.58
CA ARG A 61 28.58 -1.36 -31.18
C ARG A 61 28.01 -2.76 -30.91
N LEU A 62 26.85 -3.09 -31.45
CA LEU A 62 26.31 -4.44 -31.37
C LEU A 62 27.24 -5.46 -32.05
N ASN A 63 27.78 -5.13 -33.23
CA ASN A 63 28.75 -5.96 -33.93
C ASN A 63 30.00 -6.24 -33.09
N LYS A 64 30.55 -5.21 -32.41
CA LYS A 64 31.69 -5.38 -31.49
C LYS A 64 31.38 -6.31 -30.30
N LEU A 65 30.13 -6.37 -29.87
CA LEU A 65 29.67 -7.28 -28.83
C LEU A 65 29.29 -8.67 -29.37
N GLY A 66 29.39 -8.90 -30.68
CA GLY A 66 28.92 -10.12 -31.34
C GLY A 66 27.40 -10.30 -31.24
N LEU A 67 26.65 -9.19 -31.29
CA LEU A 67 25.19 -9.12 -31.15
C LEU A 67 24.50 -8.51 -32.38
N GLY A 68 25.24 -7.99 -33.35
CA GLY A 68 24.69 -7.22 -34.46
C GLY A 68 24.01 -8.03 -35.57
N PHE A 69 23.87 -9.34 -35.41
CA PHE A 69 23.07 -10.20 -36.29
C PHE A 69 21.66 -10.47 -35.73
N GLU A 70 21.41 -10.13 -34.46
CA GLU A 70 20.14 -10.43 -33.80
C GLU A 70 19.06 -9.41 -34.20
N ARG A 71 18.11 -9.84 -35.04
CA ARG A 71 17.09 -8.95 -35.62
C ARG A 71 16.22 -8.30 -34.54
N ARG A 72 15.93 -9.02 -33.46
CA ARG A 72 15.15 -8.49 -32.31
C ARG A 72 15.83 -7.29 -31.66
N MET A 73 17.14 -7.37 -31.43
CA MET A 73 17.93 -6.27 -30.84
C MET A 73 17.95 -5.03 -31.73
N ILE A 74 18.10 -5.25 -33.05
CA ILE A 74 18.08 -4.20 -34.06
C ILE A 74 16.71 -3.52 -34.08
N ASN A 75 15.64 -4.29 -34.17
CA ASN A 75 14.27 -3.79 -34.19
C ASN A 75 13.97 -2.94 -32.94
N LEU A 76 14.34 -3.42 -31.76
CA LEU A 76 14.06 -2.74 -30.50
C LEU A 76 14.80 -1.39 -30.39
N ILE A 77 16.07 -1.32 -30.81
CA ILE A 77 16.84 -0.07 -30.83
C ILE A 77 16.30 0.90 -31.90
N ALA A 78 15.87 0.39 -33.04
CA ALA A 78 15.33 1.24 -34.09
C ALA A 78 13.94 1.81 -33.72
N ALA A 79 13.15 1.06 -32.93
CA ALA A 79 11.89 1.54 -32.35
C ALA A 79 12.11 2.57 -31.23
N HIS A 80 13.23 2.49 -30.50
CA HIS A 80 13.55 3.33 -29.33
C HIS A 80 14.97 3.90 -29.41
N PRO A 81 15.28 4.75 -30.41
CA PRO A 81 16.64 5.23 -30.66
C PRO A 81 17.23 6.06 -29.50
N GLU A 82 16.38 6.78 -28.76
CA GLU A 82 16.75 7.55 -27.56
C GLU A 82 17.28 6.66 -26.42
N SER A 83 16.84 5.41 -26.39
CA SER A 83 17.22 4.40 -25.39
C SER A 83 18.37 3.50 -25.87
N GLY A 84 18.89 3.70 -27.09
CA GLY A 84 19.82 2.77 -27.76
C GLY A 84 21.07 2.40 -26.95
N ASN A 85 21.68 3.36 -26.24
CA ASN A 85 22.83 3.08 -25.36
C ASN A 85 22.47 2.16 -24.19
N ARG A 86 21.29 2.36 -23.60
CA ARG A 86 20.81 1.57 -22.46
C ARG A 86 20.40 0.17 -22.92
N LEU A 87 19.75 0.07 -24.08
CA LEU A 87 19.40 -1.21 -24.71
C LEU A 87 20.63 -2.06 -25.04
N ILE A 88 21.68 -1.46 -25.61
CA ILE A 88 22.95 -2.17 -25.82
C ILE A 88 23.53 -2.71 -24.50
N SER A 89 23.39 -1.96 -23.41
CA SER A 89 23.85 -2.37 -22.09
C SER A 89 23.03 -3.54 -21.53
N VAL A 90 21.70 -3.52 -21.73
CA VAL A 90 20.82 -4.65 -21.41
C VAL A 90 21.23 -5.89 -22.19
N PHE A 91 21.39 -5.80 -23.52
CA PHE A 91 21.74 -6.96 -24.34
C PHE A 91 23.10 -7.55 -23.96
N LYS A 92 24.06 -6.69 -23.58
CA LYS A 92 25.34 -7.14 -23.02
C LYS A 92 25.12 -7.92 -21.71
N ALA A 93 24.34 -7.38 -20.78
CA ALA A 93 24.05 -8.03 -19.51
C ALA A 93 23.32 -9.38 -19.69
N LEU A 94 22.32 -9.44 -20.56
CA LEU A 94 21.61 -10.68 -20.92
C LEU A 94 22.58 -11.72 -21.49
N LYS A 95 23.47 -11.32 -22.41
CA LYS A 95 24.49 -12.21 -22.98
C LYS A 95 25.46 -12.73 -21.90
N GLU A 96 25.90 -11.89 -20.97
CA GLU A 96 26.79 -12.29 -19.88
C GLU A 96 26.14 -13.31 -18.94
N LEU A 97 24.85 -13.16 -18.67
CA LEU A 97 24.03 -14.09 -17.90
C LEU A 97 23.53 -15.29 -18.71
N LYS A 98 23.89 -15.39 -19.99
CA LYS A 98 23.43 -16.45 -20.92
C LYS A 98 21.90 -16.52 -21.04
N ILE A 99 21.21 -15.38 -20.94
CA ILE A 99 19.76 -15.27 -21.15
C ILE A 99 19.51 -14.98 -22.63
N GLU A 100 18.70 -15.84 -23.26
CA GLU A 100 18.30 -15.67 -24.66
C GLU A 100 17.22 -14.59 -24.82
N LEU A 101 17.37 -13.74 -25.84
CA LEU A 101 16.37 -12.74 -26.18
C LEU A 101 15.23 -13.37 -26.99
N THR A 102 14.19 -13.83 -26.31
CA THR A 102 12.95 -14.36 -26.92
C THR A 102 12.02 -13.24 -27.41
N ASP A 103 11.01 -13.56 -28.24
CA ASP A 103 9.97 -12.58 -28.64
C ASP A 103 9.24 -12.02 -27.41
N HIS A 104 9.02 -12.87 -26.40
CA HIS A 104 8.41 -12.45 -25.15
C HIS A 104 9.30 -11.46 -24.40
N LEU A 105 10.60 -11.76 -24.26
CA LEU A 105 11.53 -10.87 -23.58
C LEU A 105 11.72 -9.55 -24.34
N GLU A 106 11.75 -9.58 -25.68
CA GLU A 106 11.74 -8.37 -26.52
C GLU A 106 10.52 -7.49 -26.19
N HIS A 107 9.34 -8.10 -26.10
CA HIS A 107 8.11 -7.40 -25.73
C HIS A 107 8.18 -6.81 -24.31
N VAL A 108 8.67 -7.56 -23.33
CA VAL A 108 8.84 -7.12 -21.94
C VAL A 108 9.80 -5.93 -21.84
N ILE A 109 10.93 -5.96 -22.56
CA ILE A 109 11.87 -4.84 -22.60
C ILE A 109 11.19 -3.62 -23.22
N GLY A 110 10.46 -3.80 -24.33
CA GLY A 110 9.72 -2.71 -24.99
C GLY A 110 8.67 -2.06 -24.08
N GLN A 111 7.91 -2.85 -23.32
CA GLN A 111 6.95 -2.33 -22.34
C GLN A 111 7.60 -1.54 -21.20
N ASN A 112 8.85 -1.85 -20.85
CA ASN A 112 9.58 -1.24 -19.74
C ASN A 112 10.73 -0.34 -20.23
N ILE A 113 10.63 0.21 -21.44
CA ILE A 113 11.72 0.93 -22.11
C ILE A 113 12.29 2.09 -21.28
N ALA A 114 11.46 2.78 -20.50
CA ALA A 114 11.90 3.89 -19.64
C ALA A 114 12.86 3.44 -18.52
N ASN A 115 12.72 2.19 -18.05
CA ASN A 115 13.39 1.65 -16.87
C ASN A 115 14.51 0.66 -17.21
N VAL A 116 14.85 0.48 -18.49
CA VAL A 116 15.89 -0.47 -18.92
C VAL A 116 17.26 -0.21 -18.28
N GLY A 117 17.56 1.03 -17.89
CA GLY A 117 18.77 1.35 -17.12
C GLY A 117 18.79 0.65 -15.75
N GLY A 118 17.66 0.67 -15.03
CA GLY A 118 17.50 -0.06 -13.77
C GLY A 118 17.53 -1.58 -13.97
N ALA A 119 17.01 -2.08 -15.09
CA ALA A 119 17.09 -3.51 -15.40
C ALA A 119 18.54 -3.97 -15.59
N VAL A 120 19.40 -3.15 -16.20
CA VAL A 120 20.86 -3.42 -16.26
C VAL A 120 21.45 -3.54 -14.86
N ASN A 121 21.09 -2.64 -13.94
CA ASN A 121 21.56 -2.69 -12.56
C ASN A 121 21.12 -3.99 -11.87
N LEU A 122 19.84 -4.37 -11.98
CA LEU A 122 19.33 -5.61 -11.39
C LEU A 122 19.96 -6.89 -11.99
N LEU A 123 20.21 -6.93 -13.30
CA LEU A 123 20.96 -8.02 -13.93
C LEU A 123 22.42 -8.06 -13.43
N GLY A 124 23.02 -6.89 -13.19
CA GLY A 124 24.33 -6.78 -12.54
C GLY A 124 24.32 -7.39 -11.13
N VAL A 125 23.32 -7.04 -10.32
CA VAL A 125 23.13 -7.62 -8.98
C VAL A 125 22.99 -9.14 -9.02
N MET A 126 22.23 -9.69 -9.98
CA MET A 126 22.12 -11.15 -10.13
C MET A 126 23.48 -11.79 -10.39
N LYS A 127 24.30 -11.17 -11.23
CA LYS A 127 25.67 -11.66 -11.51
C LYS A 127 26.57 -11.55 -10.27
N ASP A 128 26.50 -10.42 -9.57
CA ASP A 128 27.36 -10.14 -8.41
C ASP A 128 27.04 -11.06 -7.23
N LEU A 129 25.76 -11.43 -7.06
CA LEU A 129 25.26 -12.28 -5.98
C LEU A 129 25.06 -13.75 -6.38
N ASP A 130 25.59 -14.16 -7.55
CA ASP A 130 25.49 -15.52 -8.11
C ASP A 130 24.05 -16.09 -8.17
N ILE A 131 23.08 -15.22 -8.49
CA ILE A 131 21.67 -15.61 -8.64
C ILE A 131 21.46 -16.25 -10.01
N GLU A 132 21.01 -17.51 -10.03
CA GLU A 132 20.72 -18.21 -11.28
C GLU A 132 19.62 -17.49 -12.09
N PRO A 133 19.87 -17.17 -13.38
CA PRO A 133 18.87 -16.53 -14.24
C PRO A 133 17.53 -17.26 -14.34
N ASN A 134 17.56 -18.59 -14.27
CA ASN A 134 16.37 -19.43 -14.36
C ASN A 134 15.45 -19.34 -13.14
N PHE A 135 15.91 -18.70 -12.05
CA PHE A 135 15.12 -18.54 -10.83
C PHE A 135 14.17 -17.35 -10.89
N VAL A 136 14.36 -16.46 -11.86
CA VAL A 136 13.77 -15.13 -11.89
C VAL A 136 12.93 -14.97 -13.15
N PRO A 137 11.61 -14.72 -13.03
CA PRO A 137 10.80 -14.29 -14.17
C PRO A 137 11.31 -12.93 -14.67
N MET A 138 11.74 -12.86 -15.93
CA MET A 138 12.31 -11.63 -16.48
C MET A 138 11.29 -10.48 -16.48
N GLU A 139 10.01 -10.82 -16.62
CA GLU A 139 8.89 -9.89 -16.53
C GLU A 139 8.92 -9.14 -15.19
N LEU A 140 9.12 -9.86 -14.08
CA LEU A 140 9.21 -9.28 -12.75
C LEU A 140 10.46 -8.40 -12.60
N LEU A 141 11.61 -8.84 -13.11
CA LEU A 141 12.85 -8.06 -13.05
C LEU A 141 12.72 -6.72 -13.78
N PHE A 142 12.15 -6.74 -14.99
CA PHE A 142 11.97 -5.52 -15.78
C PHE A 142 10.89 -4.60 -15.20
N GLN A 143 9.86 -5.13 -14.54
CA GLN A 143 8.88 -4.33 -13.82
C GLN A 143 9.46 -3.70 -12.55
N ALA A 144 10.29 -4.46 -11.81
CA ALA A 144 10.97 -4.01 -10.59
C ALA A 144 12.06 -2.96 -10.86
N ALA A 145 12.58 -2.89 -12.09
CA ALA A 145 13.64 -1.98 -12.51
C ALA A 145 13.34 -0.49 -12.29
N ARG A 146 12.07 -0.11 -12.06
CA ARG A 146 11.71 1.27 -11.69
C ARG A 146 12.17 1.65 -10.27
N SER A 147 12.38 0.66 -9.41
CA SER A 147 12.89 0.79 -8.04
C SER A 147 14.18 -0.03 -7.88
N ASP A 148 15.05 0.03 -8.90
CA ASP A 148 16.25 -0.80 -8.98
C ASP A 148 17.18 -0.62 -7.78
N SER A 149 17.36 0.60 -7.31
CA SER A 149 18.22 0.91 -6.16
C SER A 149 17.77 0.26 -4.86
N THR A 150 16.47 0.31 -4.55
CA THR A 150 15.91 -0.29 -3.31
C THR A 150 15.93 -1.80 -3.39
N VAL A 151 15.58 -2.38 -4.54
CA VAL A 151 15.65 -3.82 -4.79
C VAL A 151 17.09 -4.33 -4.70
N ALA A 152 18.05 -3.62 -5.32
CA ALA A 152 19.46 -3.97 -5.27
C ALA A 152 20.03 -3.94 -3.85
N GLN A 153 19.67 -2.92 -3.06
CA GLN A 153 20.08 -2.83 -1.67
C GLN A 153 19.49 -3.99 -0.86
N SER A 154 18.18 -4.23 -0.99
CA SER A 154 17.48 -5.32 -0.30
C SER A 154 18.08 -6.69 -0.60
N ALA A 155 18.46 -6.94 -1.86
CA ALA A 155 19.11 -8.19 -2.25
C ALA A 155 20.48 -8.36 -1.56
N ARG A 156 21.26 -7.29 -1.45
CA ARG A 156 22.56 -7.30 -0.73
C ARG A 156 22.37 -7.52 0.76
N ASP A 157 21.42 -6.82 1.38
CA ASP A 157 21.11 -6.96 2.81
C ASP A 157 20.70 -8.40 3.15
N LEU A 158 19.85 -9.01 2.31
CA LEU A 158 19.47 -10.42 2.45
C LEU A 158 20.64 -11.38 2.22
N HIS A 159 21.54 -11.07 1.28
CA HIS A 159 22.71 -11.89 1.01
C HIS A 159 23.69 -11.89 2.20
N GLU A 160 23.94 -10.73 2.80
CA GLU A 160 24.82 -10.58 3.98
C GLU A 160 24.33 -11.36 5.20
N ARG A 161 23.04 -11.71 5.25
CA ARG A 161 22.40 -12.45 6.35
C ARG A 161 22.06 -13.91 6.00
N ASP A 162 22.53 -14.42 4.86
CA ASP A 162 22.21 -15.76 4.34
C ASP A 162 20.68 -16.00 4.17
N LEU A 163 19.92 -14.95 3.88
CA LEU A 163 18.47 -14.98 3.66
C LEU A 163 18.07 -14.84 2.18
N LEU A 164 19.04 -14.58 1.29
CA LEU A 164 18.81 -14.46 -0.13
C LEU A 164 18.72 -15.85 -0.78
N ASP A 165 17.52 -16.20 -1.22
CA ASP A 165 17.24 -17.39 -2.02
C ASP A 165 16.31 -17.05 -3.19
N LYS A 166 15.96 -18.05 -4.00
CA LYS A 166 15.01 -17.89 -5.11
C LYS A 166 13.69 -17.27 -4.65
N SER A 167 13.22 -17.61 -3.46
CA SER A 167 11.93 -17.17 -2.95
C SER A 167 11.98 -15.74 -2.45
N SER A 168 12.94 -15.38 -1.61
CA SER A 168 13.08 -14.04 -1.07
C SER A 168 13.44 -13.03 -2.18
N PHE A 169 14.27 -13.42 -3.15
CA PHE A 169 14.57 -12.55 -4.30
C PHE A 169 13.32 -12.28 -5.16
N ASN A 170 12.55 -13.32 -5.47
CA ASN A 170 11.30 -13.13 -6.22
C ASN A 170 10.25 -12.32 -5.43
N LEU A 171 10.25 -12.39 -4.09
CA LEU A 171 9.36 -11.59 -3.26
C LEU A 171 9.70 -10.10 -3.36
N ILE A 172 10.97 -9.71 -3.23
CA ILE A 172 11.36 -8.30 -3.34
C ILE A 172 11.19 -7.75 -4.77
N LEU A 173 11.27 -8.60 -5.80
CA LEU A 173 10.93 -8.22 -7.19
C LEU A 173 9.42 -8.05 -7.41
N ALA A 174 8.59 -8.85 -6.74
CA ALA A 174 7.13 -8.73 -6.83
C ALA A 174 6.60 -7.46 -6.13
N TYR A 175 7.33 -6.97 -5.12
CA TYR A 175 6.97 -5.79 -4.33
C TYR A 175 8.13 -4.79 -4.27
N PRO A 176 8.52 -4.19 -5.41
CA PRO A 176 9.76 -3.42 -5.52
C PRO A 176 9.80 -2.17 -4.64
N GLU A 177 8.65 -1.50 -4.44
CA GLU A 177 8.54 -0.33 -3.55
C GLU A 177 8.71 -0.69 -2.07
N GLU A 178 8.37 -1.92 -1.69
CA GLU A 178 8.45 -2.41 -0.31
C GLU A 178 9.67 -3.28 -0.06
N SER A 179 10.57 -3.42 -1.04
CA SER A 179 11.73 -4.33 -0.99
C SER A 179 12.60 -4.13 0.26
N LEU A 180 12.86 -2.87 0.64
CA LEU A 180 13.63 -2.55 1.85
C LEU A 180 12.89 -2.96 3.13
N ASN A 181 11.59 -2.69 3.21
CA ASN A 181 10.77 -3.07 4.36
C ASN A 181 10.67 -4.59 4.49
N ILE A 182 10.56 -5.30 3.35
CA ILE A 182 10.56 -6.77 3.31
C ILE A 182 11.89 -7.32 3.81
N SER A 183 13.01 -6.85 3.27
CA SER A 183 14.34 -7.35 3.67
C SER A 183 14.63 -7.09 5.14
N GLN A 184 14.35 -5.88 5.63
CA GLN A 184 14.49 -5.52 7.03
C GLN A 184 13.65 -6.43 7.93
N PHE A 185 12.38 -6.67 7.59
CA PHE A 185 11.51 -7.52 8.40
C PHE A 185 11.96 -8.99 8.42
N LEU A 186 12.47 -9.52 7.31
CA LEU A 186 13.02 -10.89 7.27
C LEU A 186 14.26 -11.03 8.16
N ILE A 187 15.12 -10.01 8.20
CA ILE A 187 16.27 -9.94 9.10
C ILE A 187 15.81 -9.89 10.55
N GLU A 188 14.83 -9.05 10.87
CA GLU A 188 14.27 -8.95 12.22
C GLU A 188 13.66 -10.28 12.68
N LEU A 189 12.96 -11.00 11.80
CA LEU A 189 12.46 -12.34 12.12
C LEU A 189 13.59 -13.32 12.44
N GLN A 190 14.66 -13.31 11.64
CA GLN A 190 15.84 -14.14 11.89
C GLN A 190 16.49 -13.79 13.24
N ASP A 191 16.62 -12.50 13.56
CA ASP A 191 17.19 -12.02 14.83
C ASP A 191 16.32 -12.42 16.04
N HIS A 192 15.01 -12.61 15.85
CA HIS A 192 14.08 -13.17 16.86
C HIS A 192 13.98 -14.71 16.82
N ALA A 193 14.87 -15.39 16.09
CA ALA A 193 14.91 -16.84 15.93
C ALA A 193 13.66 -17.48 15.28
N TYR A 194 12.87 -16.69 14.54
CA TYR A 194 11.83 -17.22 13.65
C TYR A 194 12.43 -17.67 12.31
N ASN A 195 11.76 -18.60 11.62
CA ASN A 195 12.15 -19.04 10.28
C ASN A 195 11.56 -18.09 9.21
N PRO A 196 12.36 -17.23 8.55
CA PRO A 196 11.82 -16.25 7.59
C PRO A 196 11.27 -16.93 6.32
N ALA A 197 11.79 -18.10 5.94
CA ALA A 197 11.34 -18.82 4.74
C ALA A 197 9.84 -19.15 4.78
N SER A 198 9.31 -19.50 5.96
CA SER A 198 7.89 -19.80 6.14
C SER A 198 7.00 -18.59 5.86
N LEU A 199 7.45 -17.38 6.18
CA LEU A 199 6.73 -16.16 5.84
C LEU A 199 6.84 -15.85 4.35
N VAL A 200 8.04 -15.96 3.78
CA VAL A 200 8.26 -15.69 2.35
C VAL A 200 7.31 -16.54 1.51
N ASP A 201 7.20 -17.84 1.80
CA ASP A 201 6.29 -18.73 1.08
C ASP A 201 4.82 -18.29 1.21
N LYS A 202 4.39 -17.88 2.40
CA LYS A 202 3.03 -17.38 2.63
C LYS A 202 2.75 -16.08 1.86
N LEU A 203 3.66 -15.10 1.94
CA LEU A 203 3.50 -13.82 1.24
C LEU A 203 3.48 -14.01 -0.28
N ARG A 204 4.35 -14.88 -0.82
CA ARG A 204 4.34 -15.20 -2.26
C ARG A 204 3.05 -15.89 -2.70
N ALA A 205 2.51 -16.81 -1.90
CA ALA A 205 1.28 -17.53 -2.24
C ALA A 205 0.01 -16.67 -2.10
N SER A 206 0.05 -15.62 -1.28
CA SER A 206 -1.13 -14.86 -0.83
C SER A 206 -1.77 -13.94 -1.86
N LEU A 207 -1.11 -13.64 -2.98
CA LEU A 207 -1.56 -12.66 -3.99
C LEU A 207 -1.97 -11.30 -3.36
N ILE A 208 -1.30 -10.87 -2.27
CA ILE A 208 -1.56 -9.57 -1.65
C ILE A 208 -1.35 -8.47 -2.69
N SER A 209 -2.31 -7.54 -2.79
CA SER A 209 -2.19 -6.42 -3.72
C SER A 209 -0.99 -5.55 -3.32
N PRO A 210 -0.24 -4.98 -4.27
CA PRO A 210 0.88 -4.08 -3.94
C PRO A 210 0.47 -2.91 -3.03
N ALA A 211 -0.76 -2.40 -3.18
CA ALA A 211 -1.31 -1.33 -2.34
C ALA A 211 -1.46 -1.71 -0.86
N HIS A 212 -1.57 -3.00 -0.55
CA HIS A 212 -1.80 -3.51 0.81
C HIS A 212 -0.53 -4.08 1.45
N MET A 213 0.56 -4.23 0.70
CA MET A 213 1.78 -4.88 1.20
C MET A 213 2.44 -4.09 2.33
N ASN A 214 2.51 -2.75 2.21
CA ASN A 214 3.03 -1.91 3.30
C ASN A 214 2.21 -2.09 4.59
N THR A 215 0.87 -2.07 4.51
CA THR A 215 0.01 -2.31 5.67
C THR A 215 0.22 -3.70 6.27
N MET A 216 0.39 -4.72 5.41
CA MET A 216 0.72 -6.08 5.87
C MET A 216 2.03 -6.11 6.64
N LEU A 217 3.10 -5.50 6.12
CA LEU A 217 4.40 -5.46 6.79
C LEU A 217 4.33 -4.71 8.12
N ASN A 218 3.65 -3.57 8.18
CA ASN A 218 3.43 -2.83 9.43
C ASN A 218 2.65 -3.65 10.47
N LEU A 219 1.71 -4.49 10.04
CA LEU A 219 1.01 -5.41 10.92
C LEU A 219 1.92 -6.53 11.42
N LEU A 220 2.74 -7.11 10.55
CA LEU A 220 3.67 -8.18 10.91
C LEU A 220 4.74 -7.67 11.89
N ASP A 221 5.28 -6.48 11.65
CA ASP A 221 6.19 -5.78 12.57
C ASP A 221 5.52 -5.51 13.92
N LEU A 222 4.27 -5.04 13.91
CA LEU A 222 3.49 -4.87 15.14
C LEU A 222 3.36 -6.19 15.93
N LEU A 223 3.11 -7.31 15.25
CA LEU A 223 3.02 -8.62 15.91
C LEU A 223 4.35 -9.03 16.54
N LEU A 224 5.46 -8.80 15.83
CA LEU A 224 6.80 -9.11 16.29
C LEU A 224 7.18 -8.26 17.50
N THR A 225 7.03 -6.94 17.40
CA THR A 225 7.32 -5.96 18.45
C THR A 225 6.47 -6.15 19.73
N LYS A 226 5.32 -6.83 19.62
CA LYS A 226 4.42 -7.12 20.76
C LYS A 226 4.51 -8.55 21.26
N ASP A 227 5.51 -9.33 20.81
CA ASP A 227 5.71 -10.72 21.20
C ASP A 227 4.46 -11.61 21.00
N ILE A 228 3.65 -11.29 19.99
CA ILE A 228 2.44 -12.03 19.60
C ILE A 228 2.54 -12.59 18.18
N TYR A 229 3.74 -12.57 17.60
CA TYR A 229 3.97 -13.15 16.28
C TYR A 229 3.71 -14.66 16.31
N ASP A 230 2.72 -15.07 15.50
CA ASP A 230 2.30 -16.46 15.34
C ASP A 230 1.93 -16.71 13.87
N LEU A 231 2.39 -17.84 13.32
CA LEU A 231 2.14 -18.18 11.91
C LEU A 231 0.64 -18.39 11.61
N GLY A 232 -0.16 -18.79 12.60
CA GLY A 232 -1.62 -18.87 12.49
C GLY A 232 -2.27 -17.49 12.38
N ILE A 233 -1.74 -16.47 13.06
CA ILE A 233 -2.18 -15.08 12.87
C ILE A 233 -1.79 -14.59 11.47
N VAL A 234 -0.56 -14.85 11.00
CA VAL A 234 -0.13 -14.51 9.64
C VAL A 234 -1.08 -15.12 8.60
N ASP A 235 -1.47 -16.37 8.81
CA ASP A 235 -2.43 -17.08 7.97
C ASP A 235 -3.81 -16.41 7.92
N ILE A 236 -4.30 -15.90 9.06
CA ILE A 236 -5.53 -15.11 9.10
C ILE A 236 -5.36 -13.80 8.32
N LEU A 237 -4.26 -13.07 8.53
CA LEU A 237 -4.01 -11.79 7.85
C LEU A 237 -3.95 -11.97 6.33
N VAL A 238 -3.24 -13.01 5.86
CA VAL A 238 -3.15 -13.36 4.44
C VAL A 238 -4.54 -13.66 3.86
N ARG A 239 -5.34 -14.52 4.51
CA ARG A 239 -6.71 -14.84 4.04
C ARG A 239 -7.62 -13.61 4.01
N GLN A 240 -7.40 -12.66 4.92
CA GLN A 240 -8.19 -11.44 5.04
C GLN A 240 -7.54 -10.20 4.40
N GLY A 241 -6.59 -10.39 3.48
CA GLY A 241 -5.80 -9.31 2.87
C GLY A 241 -6.62 -8.18 2.23
N LYS A 242 -7.87 -8.44 1.83
CA LYS A 242 -8.79 -7.40 1.32
C LYS A 242 -9.27 -6.40 2.38
N PHE A 243 -9.12 -6.71 3.67
CA PHE A 243 -9.54 -5.89 4.81
C PHE A 243 -8.36 -5.42 5.66
N ILE A 244 -7.12 -5.57 5.16
CA ILE A 244 -5.91 -5.39 5.96
C ILE A 244 -5.81 -3.99 6.60
N ASP A 245 -6.26 -2.95 5.90
CA ASP A 245 -6.24 -1.57 6.43
C ASP A 245 -7.16 -1.41 7.65
N ARG A 246 -8.36 -2.00 7.59
CA ARG A 246 -9.30 -1.98 8.73
C ARG A 246 -8.76 -2.77 9.91
N ILE A 247 -8.10 -3.90 9.62
CA ILE A 247 -7.44 -4.74 10.62
C ILE A 247 -6.32 -3.95 11.30
N TYR A 248 -5.49 -3.25 10.52
CA TYR A 248 -4.41 -2.42 11.02
C TYR A 248 -4.92 -1.25 11.86
N GLU A 249 -5.97 -0.56 11.41
CA GLU A 249 -6.60 0.51 12.19
C GLU A 249 -7.11 0.04 13.56
N GLY A 250 -7.66 -1.18 13.64
CA GLY A 250 -8.11 -1.77 14.90
C GLY A 250 -6.93 -2.15 15.78
N ALA A 251 -5.91 -2.81 15.23
CA ALA A 251 -4.70 -3.18 15.95
C ALA A 251 -3.98 -1.95 16.53
N ARG A 252 -3.86 -0.86 15.77
CA ARG A 252 -3.30 0.41 16.23
C ARG A 252 -4.04 1.01 17.42
N LYS A 253 -5.36 0.84 17.52
CA LYS A 253 -6.14 1.32 18.68
C LYS A 253 -5.84 0.49 19.91
N LEU A 254 -5.71 -0.83 19.73
CA LEU A 254 -5.38 -1.76 20.80
C LEU A 254 -3.94 -1.65 21.30
N LEU A 255 -3.09 -0.83 20.68
CA LEU A 255 -1.77 -0.49 21.24
C LEU A 255 -1.85 0.17 22.63
N ALA A 256 -2.96 0.80 22.98
CA ALA A 256 -3.19 1.32 24.32
C ALA A 256 -3.40 0.22 25.37
N VAL A 257 -3.77 -1.00 24.95
CA VAL A 257 -4.03 -2.18 25.79
C VAL A 257 -3.52 -3.44 25.05
N PRO A 258 -2.19 -3.61 24.89
CA PRO A 258 -1.61 -4.63 24.01
C PRO A 258 -2.01 -6.07 24.35
N GLU A 259 -2.33 -6.35 25.61
CA GLU A 259 -2.77 -7.67 26.08
C GLU A 259 -4.06 -8.18 25.41
N LEU A 260 -4.82 -7.30 24.74
CA LEU A 260 -6.01 -7.68 23.97
C LEU A 260 -5.72 -8.06 22.51
N LEU A 261 -4.52 -7.77 21.99
CA LEU A 261 -4.18 -7.94 20.58
C LEU A 261 -4.28 -9.40 20.12
N ASN A 262 -3.81 -10.36 20.93
CA ASN A 262 -3.83 -11.77 20.54
C ASN A 262 -5.27 -12.26 20.29
N ASN A 263 -6.17 -12.02 21.25
CA ASN A 263 -7.59 -12.38 21.11
C ASN A 263 -8.27 -11.64 19.96
N TYR A 264 -7.86 -10.39 19.71
CA TYR A 264 -8.34 -9.61 18.57
C TYR A 264 -8.03 -10.32 17.25
N PHE A 265 -6.77 -10.66 16.98
CA PHE A 265 -6.37 -11.26 15.71
C PHE A 265 -7.03 -12.62 15.44
N VAL A 266 -7.12 -13.48 16.46
CA VAL A 266 -7.72 -14.82 16.33
C VAL A 266 -9.19 -14.78 15.92
N LEU A 267 -9.92 -13.70 16.25
CA LEU A 267 -11.36 -13.58 15.97
C LEU A 267 -11.68 -12.79 14.69
N LEU A 268 -10.68 -12.16 14.06
CA LEU A 268 -10.87 -11.43 12.80
C LEU A 268 -11.27 -12.31 11.62
N GLU A 269 -10.98 -13.62 11.68
CA GLU A 269 -11.29 -14.52 10.58
C GLU A 269 -12.78 -14.56 10.23
N ARG A 270 -13.66 -14.31 11.21
CA ARG A 270 -15.11 -14.40 11.01
C ARG A 270 -15.73 -13.11 10.46
N ASN A 271 -15.30 -11.94 10.96
CA ASN A 271 -15.89 -10.63 10.65
C ASN A 271 -14.80 -9.54 10.45
N PRO A 272 -13.90 -9.70 9.48
CA PRO A 272 -12.76 -8.81 9.27
C PRO A 272 -13.16 -7.38 8.87
N GLU A 273 -14.33 -7.17 8.26
CA GLU A 273 -14.85 -5.86 7.90
C GLU A 273 -15.13 -4.96 9.11
N ASN A 274 -15.39 -5.59 10.28
CA ASN A 274 -15.73 -4.93 11.54
C ASN A 274 -14.54 -4.76 12.46
N ALA A 275 -13.32 -5.11 12.02
CA ALA A 275 -12.10 -5.10 12.82
C ALA A 275 -11.90 -3.81 13.66
N ASN A 276 -12.09 -2.65 13.03
CA ASN A 276 -11.98 -1.36 13.70
C ASN A 276 -13.00 -1.17 14.83
N ILE A 277 -14.26 -1.59 14.62
CA ILE A 277 -15.33 -1.49 15.60
C ILE A 277 -15.15 -2.50 16.72
N PHE A 278 -14.69 -3.72 16.38
CA PHE A 278 -14.34 -4.73 17.37
C PHE A 278 -13.27 -4.20 18.33
N ALA A 279 -12.19 -3.59 17.82
CA ALA A 279 -11.17 -2.96 18.65
C ALA A 279 -11.73 -1.85 19.56
N LYS A 280 -12.63 -0.99 19.05
CA LYS A 280 -13.29 0.05 19.85
C LYS A 280 -14.16 -0.53 20.97
N ASN A 281 -14.92 -1.58 20.70
CA ASN A 281 -15.71 -2.28 21.70
C ASN A 281 -14.83 -2.91 22.77
N LEU A 282 -13.71 -3.54 22.39
CA LEU A 282 -12.73 -4.08 23.33
C LEU A 282 -12.19 -3.01 24.27
N LEU A 283 -11.75 -1.85 23.74
CA LEU A 283 -11.23 -0.75 24.56
C LEU A 283 -12.29 -0.20 25.53
N LEU A 284 -13.52 -0.01 25.05
CA LEU A 284 -14.64 0.48 25.85
C LEU A 284 -14.93 -0.47 27.02
N LEU A 285 -15.09 -1.76 26.72
CA LEU A 285 -15.38 -2.78 27.71
C LEU A 285 -14.20 -3.01 28.66
N HIS A 286 -12.96 -2.86 28.18
CA HIS A 286 -11.77 -2.92 29.02
C HIS A 286 -11.72 -1.75 30.01
N SER A 287 -11.99 -0.52 29.55
CA SER A 287 -12.03 0.67 30.41
C SER A 287 -13.10 0.61 31.51
N THR A 288 -14.09 -0.28 31.35
CA THR A 288 -15.15 -0.53 32.33
C THR A 288 -14.98 -1.85 33.08
N SER A 289 -13.84 -2.53 32.93
CA SER A 289 -13.53 -3.83 33.56
C SER A 289 -14.54 -4.95 33.22
N LEU A 290 -15.24 -4.83 32.09
CA LEU A 290 -16.19 -5.85 31.60
C LEU A 290 -15.53 -6.91 30.71
N ILE A 291 -14.39 -6.57 30.11
CA ILE A 291 -13.52 -7.53 29.42
C ILE A 291 -12.07 -7.28 29.78
N ASN A 292 -11.26 -8.33 29.85
CA ASN A 292 -9.82 -8.24 30.04
C ASN A 292 -9.12 -9.41 29.31
N HIS A 293 -7.79 -9.45 29.35
CA HIS A 293 -7.01 -10.48 28.65
C HIS A 293 -7.24 -11.91 29.20
N CYS A 294 -7.74 -12.06 30.43
CA CYS A 294 -8.12 -13.34 31.02
C CYS A 294 -9.58 -13.73 30.73
N SER A 295 -10.37 -12.87 30.06
CA SER A 295 -11.75 -13.18 29.70
C SER A 295 -11.81 -14.40 28.77
N SER A 296 -12.93 -15.11 28.82
CA SER A 296 -13.10 -16.31 28.02
C SER A 296 -13.12 -16.00 26.52
N LYS A 297 -12.70 -16.95 25.68
CA LYS A 297 -12.81 -16.83 24.22
C LYS A 297 -14.25 -16.54 23.77
N GLU A 298 -15.23 -17.05 24.51
CA GLU A 298 -16.67 -16.82 24.27
C GLU A 298 -17.05 -15.35 24.50
N ASP A 299 -16.47 -14.69 25.50
CA ASP A 299 -16.70 -13.26 25.73
C ASP A 299 -16.12 -12.42 24.60
N PHE A 300 -14.88 -12.69 24.19
CA PHE A 300 -14.30 -12.02 23.03
C PHE A 300 -15.11 -12.28 21.75
N LEU A 301 -15.65 -13.49 21.57
CA LEU A 301 -16.52 -13.81 20.45
C LEU A 301 -17.81 -12.98 20.47
N LYS A 302 -18.46 -12.83 21.63
CA LYS A 302 -19.63 -11.95 21.77
C LYS A 302 -19.29 -10.52 21.40
N VAL A 303 -18.15 -9.99 21.87
CA VAL A 303 -17.73 -8.61 21.55
C VAL A 303 -17.45 -8.45 20.05
N SER A 304 -16.90 -9.46 19.39
CA SER A 304 -16.64 -9.43 17.93
C SER A 304 -17.90 -9.35 17.06
N GLN A 305 -19.06 -9.66 17.63
CA GLN A 305 -20.37 -9.58 16.96
C GLN A 305 -21.03 -8.22 17.17
N LEU A 306 -20.51 -7.38 18.07
CA LEU A 306 -21.12 -6.07 18.37
C LEU A 306 -20.75 -5.04 17.28
N GLY A 307 -21.79 -4.51 16.64
CA GLY A 307 -21.66 -3.50 15.58
C GLY A 307 -21.48 -2.06 16.07
N VAL A 308 -21.49 -1.14 15.10
CA VAL A 308 -21.28 0.31 15.32
C VAL A 308 -22.32 0.90 16.26
N GLY A 309 -23.61 0.62 16.05
CA GLY A 309 -24.66 1.16 16.91
C GLY A 309 -24.53 0.68 18.36
N THR A 310 -24.07 -0.56 18.56
CA THR A 310 -23.79 -1.07 19.90
C THR A 310 -22.64 -0.34 20.57
N PHE A 311 -21.54 -0.09 19.85
CA PHE A 311 -20.43 0.73 20.35
C PHE A 311 -20.90 2.11 20.83
N HIS A 312 -21.64 2.85 19.99
CA HIS A 312 -22.11 4.18 20.33
C HIS A 312 -23.06 4.16 21.53
N PHE A 313 -24.01 3.23 21.56
CA PHE A 313 -24.95 3.12 22.66
C PHE A 313 -24.26 2.76 23.98
N MET A 314 -23.34 1.79 23.98
CA MET A 314 -22.56 1.43 25.17
C MET A 314 -21.68 2.60 25.64
N ASN A 315 -21.12 3.40 24.73
CA ASN A 315 -20.35 4.59 25.09
C ASN A 315 -21.24 5.63 25.82
N TYR A 316 -22.48 5.84 25.38
CA TYR A 316 -23.42 6.70 26.11
C TYR A 316 -23.79 6.13 27.49
N LEU A 317 -23.99 4.81 27.59
CA LEU A 317 -24.20 4.16 28.88
C LEU A 317 -22.98 4.34 29.80
N GLN A 318 -21.75 4.23 29.28
CA GLN A 318 -20.54 4.45 30.07
C GLN A 318 -20.49 5.90 30.61
N GLN A 319 -20.73 6.89 29.75
CA GLN A 319 -20.70 8.31 30.14
C GLN A 319 -21.72 8.65 31.24
N ALA A 320 -22.85 7.95 31.28
CA ALA A 320 -23.86 8.09 32.30
C ALA A 320 -23.65 7.17 33.54
N GLY A 321 -22.56 6.41 33.59
CA GLY A 321 -22.29 5.45 34.68
C GLY A 321 -23.23 4.23 34.70
N MET A 322 -23.88 3.93 33.57
CA MET A 322 -24.86 2.85 33.41
C MET A 322 -24.31 1.61 32.69
N LEU A 323 -23.09 1.65 32.15
CA LEU A 323 -22.46 0.48 31.54
C LEU A 323 -21.88 -0.43 32.64
N ASN A 324 -22.66 -1.45 33.03
CA ASN A 324 -22.28 -2.47 34.00
C ASN A 324 -22.54 -3.88 33.44
N ALA A 325 -22.15 -4.92 34.17
CA ALA A 325 -22.25 -6.31 33.71
C ALA A 325 -23.67 -6.72 33.32
N ALA A 326 -24.69 -6.28 34.07
CA ALA A 326 -26.08 -6.63 33.79
C ALA A 326 -26.60 -5.98 32.50
N ASN A 327 -26.28 -4.69 32.28
CA ASN A 327 -26.67 -4.00 31.06
C ASN A 327 -25.87 -4.49 29.85
N TYR A 328 -24.58 -4.77 30.01
CA TYR A 328 -23.75 -5.38 28.97
C TYR A 328 -24.30 -6.75 28.55
N GLN A 329 -24.62 -7.63 29.50
CA GLN A 329 -25.20 -8.94 29.20
C GLN A 329 -26.49 -8.81 28.40
N LYS A 330 -27.40 -7.91 28.82
CA LYS A 330 -28.65 -7.64 28.10
C LYS A 330 -28.44 -7.19 26.65
N ILE A 331 -27.43 -6.35 26.41
CA ILE A 331 -27.04 -5.89 25.06
C ILE A 331 -26.48 -7.05 24.25
N CYS A 332 -25.62 -7.89 24.84
CA CYS A 332 -25.08 -9.05 24.14
C CYS A 332 -26.17 -10.09 23.79
N GLU A 333 -27.20 -10.22 24.61
CA GLU A 333 -28.34 -11.10 24.35
C GLU A 333 -29.28 -10.53 23.29
N ASN A 334 -29.49 -9.20 23.28
CA ASN A 334 -30.39 -8.52 22.37
C ASN A 334 -29.79 -7.17 21.92
N ASN A 335 -29.41 -7.09 20.64
CA ASN A 335 -28.86 -5.88 20.03
C ASN A 335 -29.52 -5.49 18.70
N SER A 336 -30.58 -6.19 18.27
CA SER A 336 -31.11 -6.07 16.91
C SER A 336 -31.58 -4.66 16.54
N ILE A 337 -32.08 -3.87 17.50
CA ILE A 337 -32.43 -2.47 17.26
C ILE A 337 -31.18 -1.61 16.97
N LEU A 338 -30.04 -1.92 17.61
CA LEU A 338 -28.76 -1.24 17.46
C LEU A 338 -28.02 -1.65 16.18
N GLU A 339 -28.51 -2.67 15.47
CA GLU A 339 -28.01 -3.11 14.17
C GLU A 339 -28.80 -2.50 13.00
N ARG A 340 -29.94 -1.84 13.29
CA ARG A 340 -30.77 -1.23 12.25
C ARG A 340 -30.06 -0.03 11.60
N PRO A 341 -30.02 0.05 10.25
CA PRO A 341 -29.31 1.13 9.56
C PRO A 341 -29.77 2.54 9.93
N ASP A 342 -31.08 2.74 10.13
CA ASP A 342 -31.65 4.02 10.54
C ASP A 342 -31.15 4.44 11.93
N VAL A 343 -31.21 3.53 12.91
CA VAL A 343 -30.72 3.77 14.28
C VAL A 343 -29.21 4.00 14.31
N VAL A 344 -28.44 3.18 13.60
CA VAL A 344 -26.97 3.32 13.50
C VAL A 344 -26.59 4.68 12.92
N THR A 345 -27.29 5.12 11.87
CA THR A 345 -27.06 6.42 11.24
C THR A 345 -27.33 7.56 12.21
N THR A 346 -28.46 7.51 12.91
CA THR A 346 -28.84 8.53 13.90
C THR A 346 -27.85 8.59 15.06
N LEU A 347 -27.42 7.44 15.61
CA LEU A 347 -26.39 7.37 16.66
C LEU A 347 -25.03 7.92 16.21
N THR A 348 -24.62 7.61 14.98
CA THR A 348 -23.32 8.02 14.44
C THR A 348 -23.26 9.53 14.20
N ASN A 349 -24.39 10.14 13.85
CA ASN A 349 -24.50 11.56 13.51
C ASN A 349 -24.74 12.48 14.72
N LEU A 350 -24.83 11.93 15.93
CA LEU A 350 -24.97 12.75 17.13
C LEU A 350 -23.73 13.61 17.38
N PRO A 351 -23.89 14.84 17.89
CA PRO A 351 -22.76 15.64 18.34
C PRO A 351 -21.89 14.89 19.36
N LEU A 352 -20.56 15.07 19.27
CA LEU A 352 -19.59 14.42 20.17
C LEU A 352 -19.83 14.66 21.66
N MET A 353 -20.43 15.80 22.02
CA MET A 353 -20.69 16.23 23.39
C MET A 353 -22.12 15.93 23.87
N THR A 354 -22.90 15.16 23.08
CA THR A 354 -24.25 14.77 23.48
C THR A 354 -24.23 13.96 24.77
N LYS A 355 -25.08 14.36 25.72
CA LYS A 355 -25.29 13.67 26.99
C LYS A 355 -26.76 13.34 27.14
N PHE A 356 -27.05 12.07 27.33
CA PHE A 356 -28.39 11.61 27.66
C PHE A 356 -28.58 11.62 29.19
N THR A 357 -29.80 11.95 29.59
CA THR A 357 -30.29 11.77 30.96
C THR A 357 -30.42 10.29 31.29
N HIS A 358 -30.43 9.97 32.58
CA HIS A 358 -30.63 8.60 33.04
C HIS A 358 -31.96 8.01 32.55
N GLU A 359 -33.03 8.80 32.57
CA GLU A 359 -34.38 8.37 32.15
C GLU A 359 -34.44 8.03 30.66
N GLU A 360 -33.82 8.84 29.80
CA GLU A 360 -33.71 8.58 28.36
C GLU A 360 -32.98 7.25 28.11
N LEU A 361 -31.85 7.03 28.78
CA LEU A 361 -31.08 5.79 28.63
C LEU A 361 -31.81 4.56 29.18
N VAL A 362 -32.58 4.69 30.26
CA VAL A 362 -33.44 3.61 30.76
C VAL A 362 -34.53 3.26 29.73
N LYS A 363 -35.16 4.27 29.13
CA LYS A 363 -36.16 4.08 28.07
C LYS A 363 -35.54 3.36 26.87
N MET A 364 -34.40 3.86 26.38
CA MET A 364 -33.66 3.25 25.27
C MET A 364 -33.21 1.82 25.57
N MET A 365 -32.70 1.57 26.78
CA MET A 365 -32.28 0.23 27.20
C MET A 365 -33.45 -0.75 27.23
N THR A 366 -34.63 -0.30 27.66
CA THR A 366 -35.86 -1.11 27.63
C THR A 366 -36.21 -1.55 26.21
N LEU A 367 -36.03 -0.66 25.22
CA LEU A 367 -36.23 -0.97 23.81
C LEU A 367 -35.16 -1.94 23.27
N VAL A 368 -33.89 -1.74 23.65
CA VAL A 368 -32.77 -2.62 23.25
C VAL A 368 -32.94 -4.04 23.77
N THR A 369 -33.45 -4.22 24.99
CA THR A 369 -33.65 -5.55 25.58
C THR A 369 -34.79 -6.37 24.98
N LYS A 370 -35.58 -5.81 24.05
CA LYS A 370 -36.66 -6.57 23.43
C LYS A 370 -36.07 -7.68 22.55
N PRO A 371 -36.57 -8.93 22.66
CA PRO A 371 -36.14 -10.01 21.78
C PRO A 371 -36.33 -9.64 20.31
N ALA A 372 -35.38 -10.02 19.45
CA ALA A 372 -35.34 -9.66 18.04
C ALA A 372 -36.69 -9.86 17.31
N ILE A 373 -37.38 -10.97 17.60
CA ILE A 373 -38.69 -11.32 17.02
C ILE A 373 -39.83 -10.36 17.37
N PHE A 374 -39.65 -9.53 18.41
CA PHE A 374 -40.64 -8.57 18.89
C PHE A 374 -40.26 -7.12 18.59
N VAL A 375 -39.09 -6.86 17.98
CA VAL A 375 -38.66 -5.50 17.60
C VAL A 375 -39.46 -5.04 16.40
N THR A 376 -40.28 -4.00 16.59
CA THR A 376 -41.10 -3.39 15.55
C THR A 376 -40.48 -2.10 15.01
N LEU A 377 -40.96 -1.60 13.86
CA LEU A 377 -40.59 -0.28 13.35
C LEU A 377 -40.94 0.84 14.35
N ARG A 378 -42.03 0.68 15.10
CA ARG A 378 -42.43 1.64 16.13
C ARG A 378 -41.38 1.73 17.24
N ASP A 379 -40.79 0.61 17.64
CA ASP A 379 -39.72 0.60 18.67
C ASP A 379 -38.47 1.31 18.18
N ALA A 380 -38.10 1.12 16.90
CA ALA A 380 -36.99 1.84 16.28
C ALA A 380 -37.26 3.35 16.20
N ASN A 381 -38.49 3.75 15.83
CA ASN A 381 -38.88 5.15 15.80
C ASN A 381 -38.85 5.77 17.20
N GLU A 382 -39.36 5.08 18.22
CA GLU A 382 -39.33 5.57 19.61
C GLU A 382 -37.88 5.71 20.13
N PHE A 383 -36.97 4.83 19.69
CA PHE A 383 -35.55 4.97 19.97
C PHE A 383 -34.96 6.20 19.27
N ASN A 384 -35.23 6.38 17.98
CA ASN A 384 -34.75 7.52 17.19
C ASN A 384 -35.31 8.85 17.67
N GLU A 385 -36.56 8.91 18.12
CA GLU A 385 -37.17 10.12 18.70
C GLU A 385 -36.31 10.66 19.86
N VAL A 386 -35.84 9.77 20.75
CA VAL A 386 -34.94 10.15 21.84
C VAL A 386 -33.61 10.69 21.30
N LEU A 387 -33.07 10.13 20.22
CA LEU A 387 -31.81 10.61 19.64
C LEU A 387 -31.98 11.97 18.94
N GLU A 388 -33.07 12.16 18.20
CA GLU A 388 -33.35 13.35 17.39
C GLU A 388 -33.53 14.61 18.25
N GLU A 389 -34.04 14.48 19.47
CA GLU A 389 -34.13 15.58 20.44
C GLU A 389 -32.76 16.24 20.72
N HIS A 390 -31.67 15.50 20.53
CA HIS A 390 -30.29 15.94 20.75
C HIS A 390 -29.57 16.38 19.47
N GLN A 391 -30.14 16.15 18.28
CA GLN A 391 -29.54 16.58 17.00
C GLN A 391 -29.69 18.09 16.73
N PHE A 392 -30.71 18.75 17.31
CA PHE A 392 -31.10 20.14 16.95
C PHE A 392 -30.68 21.23 17.96
N ARG A 393 -29.88 20.93 18.99
CA ARG A 393 -29.50 21.95 20.00
C ARG A 393 -28.36 22.90 19.61
N MET A 394 -27.82 22.81 18.39
CA MET A 394 -26.80 23.74 17.84
C MET A 394 -27.41 24.91 17.04
N GLY A 395 -28.62 25.39 17.38
CA GLY A 395 -29.35 26.32 16.51
C GLY A 395 -30.36 27.29 17.14
N LYS A 396 -30.29 27.59 18.45
CA LYS A 396 -31.05 28.73 19.02
C LYS A 396 -30.16 29.56 19.92
N ALA A 397 -29.51 30.57 19.34
CA ALA A 397 -29.13 31.76 20.09
C ALA A 397 -30.40 32.32 20.76
N PRO A 398 -30.35 32.73 22.04
CA PRO A 398 -31.50 33.33 22.68
C PRO A 398 -31.83 34.64 21.95
N GLY A 399 -33.00 34.67 21.30
CA GLY A 399 -33.52 35.89 20.69
C GLY A 399 -33.61 37.00 21.76
N PRO A 400 -33.36 38.27 21.38
CA PRO A 400 -33.34 39.36 22.34
C PRO A 400 -34.70 39.46 23.03
N ARG A 401 -34.68 39.50 24.36
CA ARG A 401 -35.84 39.87 25.18
C ARG A 401 -36.26 41.28 24.74
N MET A 402 -37.33 41.38 23.95
CA MET A 402 -38.10 42.60 23.83
C MET A 402 -38.66 42.93 25.22
N GLY A 403 -38.10 43.97 25.85
CA GLY A 403 -38.65 44.53 27.08
C GLY A 403 -40.00 45.20 26.82
N PRO A 404 -40.87 45.30 27.84
CA PRO A 404 -42.16 45.95 27.69
C PRO A 404 -41.94 47.46 27.50
N GLY A 405 -42.55 47.99 26.44
CA GLY A 405 -42.58 49.42 26.13
C GLY A 405 -43.31 50.21 27.21
N ARG A 406 -42.86 51.46 27.37
CA ARG A 406 -43.64 52.53 28.00
C ARG A 406 -44.35 53.35 26.94
#